data_AF-A0A382ZKE8-F1
#
_entry.id   AF-A0A382ZKE8-F1
#
_cell.length_a   1.000
_cell.length_b   1.000
_cell.length_c   1.000
_cell.angle_alpha   90.00
_cell.angle_beta   90.00
_cell.angle_gamma   90.00
#
_symmetry.space_group_name_H-M   'P 1'
#
loop_
_entity.id
_entity.type
_entity.pdbx_description
1 polymer ?
#
loop_
_entity_poly.entity_id
_entity_poly.type
_entity_poly.pdbx_seq_one_letter_code
_entity_poly.pdbx_strand_id
1 'polypeptide(L)'
;MSQTESNPTRSVPLQGGPLTIEGAISIEETDAGLHPWRIPVAEQDLFETSPTNKASMPAGIRLTLISDTSSVRLDVVPPPVESDPPWVFDLLVDGKLHGRIPPAIDADTIQFDHIPAGEHRLELYLPSQYVPVVLRGLYIDEGATASSWTDDRKRIVFYGSSITHCRHAAGPSETWPAIVANRADLHLTSLGLGGDCHLDPLFARLIHDLPADAIGLKLGINMMGGTVSDRTFRA
;
A
#
# COMPACT_ATOMS: atom_id res chain seq x y z
N MET A 1 35.47 6.04 8.09
CA MET A 1 34.03 6.27 8.33
C MET A 1 33.70 7.60 7.68
N SER A 2 33.26 7.58 6.42
CA SER A 2 32.76 8.78 5.76
C SER A 2 31.36 9.00 6.32
N GLN A 3 31.17 10.05 7.11
CA GLN A 3 29.82 10.56 7.35
C GLN A 3 29.35 11.06 5.98
N THR A 4 28.40 10.36 5.38
CA THR A 4 27.65 10.88 4.24
C THR A 4 26.92 12.11 4.75
N GLU A 5 27.38 13.31 4.38
CA GLU A 5 26.57 14.51 4.55
C GLU A 5 25.25 14.26 3.82
N SER A 6 24.14 14.23 4.56
CA SER A 6 22.82 14.12 3.95
C SER A 6 22.62 15.36 3.10
N ASN A 7 22.36 15.18 1.80
CA ASN A 7 22.00 16.28 0.93
C ASN A 7 20.82 17.05 1.56
N PRO A 8 20.77 18.38 1.46
CA PRO A 8 19.61 19.15 1.90
C PRO A 8 18.36 18.64 1.16
N THR A 9 17.26 18.52 1.89
CA THR A 9 16.00 17.98 1.40
C THR A 9 14.85 18.95 1.62
N ARG A 10 13.86 18.90 0.72
CA ARG A 10 12.58 19.61 0.84
C ARG A 10 11.43 18.63 1.00
N SER A 11 10.37 19.06 1.68
CA SER A 11 9.15 18.26 1.80
C SER A 11 8.33 18.26 0.51
N VAL A 12 7.65 17.15 0.27
CA VAL A 12 6.62 16.99 -0.76
C VAL A 12 5.27 16.82 -0.04
N PRO A 13 4.26 17.65 -0.35
CA PRO A 13 2.94 17.51 0.27
C PRO A 13 2.35 16.11 0.02
N LEU A 14 1.92 15.43 1.08
CA LEU A 14 1.30 14.10 0.99
C LEU A 14 -0.11 14.12 0.39
N GLN A 15 -0.77 15.29 0.39
CA GLN A 15 -2.09 15.53 -0.19
C GLN A 15 -2.10 16.86 -0.94
N GLY A 16 -2.91 16.97 -1.98
CA GLY A 16 -3.10 18.22 -2.75
C GLY A 16 -1.85 18.72 -3.49
N GLY A 17 -0.84 17.86 -3.66
CA GLY A 17 0.44 18.17 -4.28
C GLY A 17 0.81 17.20 -5.40
N PRO A 18 2.11 17.09 -5.74
CA PRO A 18 2.58 16.21 -6.82
C PRO A 18 2.60 14.73 -6.43
N LEU A 19 2.38 14.39 -5.16
CA LEU A 19 2.33 13.01 -4.69
C LEU A 19 0.89 12.46 -4.75
N THR A 20 0.74 11.22 -5.20
CA THR A 20 -0.51 10.46 -5.06
C THR A 20 -0.32 9.23 -4.17
N ILE A 21 -1.36 8.86 -3.41
CA ILE A 21 -1.38 7.63 -2.60
C ILE A 21 -2.29 6.63 -3.31
N GLU A 22 -1.67 5.77 -4.12
CA GLU A 22 -2.37 4.83 -4.98
C GLU A 22 -2.73 3.54 -4.24
N GLY A 23 -3.88 2.95 -4.60
CA GLY A 23 -4.39 1.71 -4.00
C GLY A 23 -5.10 1.90 -2.64
N ALA A 24 -5.02 3.08 -2.03
CA ALA A 24 -5.86 3.47 -0.90
C ALA A 24 -7.29 3.80 -1.38
N ILE A 25 -8.29 3.50 -0.55
CA ILE A 25 -9.71 3.82 -0.78
C ILE A 25 -10.09 5.11 -0.06
N SER A 26 -9.57 5.32 1.14
CA SER A 26 -9.68 6.59 1.86
C SER A 26 -8.40 6.85 2.64
N ILE A 27 -8.18 8.12 2.98
CA ILE A 27 -7.10 8.57 3.85
C ILE A 27 -7.73 9.16 5.11
N GLU A 28 -7.32 8.67 6.28
CA GLU A 28 -7.70 9.24 7.56
C GLU A 28 -6.62 10.24 8.00
N GLU A 29 -7.03 11.45 8.34
CA GLU A 29 -6.17 12.43 8.98
C GLU A 29 -6.19 12.20 10.50
N THR A 30 -5.02 11.93 11.08
CA THR A 30 -4.84 11.74 12.53
C THR A 30 -3.88 12.80 13.07
N ASP A 31 -3.87 13.00 14.38
CA ASP A 31 -2.89 13.89 15.04
C ASP A 31 -1.43 13.50 14.75
N ALA A 32 -1.19 12.22 14.43
CA ALA A 32 0.14 11.68 14.15
C ALA A 32 0.53 11.72 12.67
N GLY A 33 -0.41 11.96 11.75
CA GLY A 33 -0.17 11.93 10.30
C GLY A 33 -1.31 11.28 9.52
N LEU A 34 -1.03 10.91 8.27
CA LEU A 34 -2.01 10.33 7.36
C LEU A 34 -2.00 8.80 7.42
N HIS A 35 -3.17 8.20 7.66
CA HIS A 35 -3.34 6.75 7.65
C HIS A 35 -4.14 6.34 6.39
N PRO A 36 -3.51 5.68 5.41
CA PRO A 36 -4.21 5.16 4.24
C PRO A 36 -4.97 3.86 4.56
N TRP A 37 -6.24 3.81 4.16
CA TRP A 37 -7.16 2.69 4.40
C TRP A 37 -7.56 2.00 3.10
N ARG A 38 -7.83 0.69 3.17
CA ARG A 38 -8.39 -0.13 2.07
C ARG A 38 -9.90 -0.36 2.21
N ILE A 39 -10.58 0.52 2.93
CA ILE A 39 -12.04 0.67 3.06
C ILE A 39 -12.35 2.17 3.25
N PRO A 40 -13.60 2.63 3.09
CA PRO A 40 -14.00 3.99 3.47
C PRO A 40 -14.02 4.11 5.00
N VAL A 41 -13.01 4.76 5.59
CA VAL A 41 -12.85 4.85 7.05
C VAL A 41 -14.04 5.52 7.75
N ALA A 42 -14.70 6.48 7.09
CA ALA A 42 -15.91 7.13 7.60
C ALA A 42 -17.11 6.17 7.77
N GLU A 43 -17.06 5.01 7.13
CA GLU A 43 -18.10 3.97 7.17
C GLU A 43 -17.60 2.68 7.85
N GLN A 44 -16.46 2.73 8.55
CA GLN A 44 -15.81 1.53 9.11
C GLN A 44 -16.71 0.73 10.06
N ASP A 45 -17.64 1.40 10.76
CA ASP A 45 -18.59 0.79 11.70
C ASP A 45 -19.63 -0.11 11.02
N LEU A 46 -19.77 -0.01 9.69
CA LEU A 46 -20.62 -0.92 8.92
C LEU A 46 -19.93 -2.29 8.73
N PHE A 47 -18.61 -2.33 8.74
CA PHE A 47 -17.81 -3.53 8.51
C PHE A 47 -17.53 -4.27 9.82
N GLU A 48 -17.38 -5.60 9.73
CA GLU A 48 -16.95 -6.41 10.86
C GLU A 48 -15.55 -6.02 11.36
N THR A 49 -15.35 -6.05 12.68
CA THR A 49 -14.11 -5.55 13.31
C THR A 49 -12.85 -6.26 12.78
N SER A 50 -12.90 -7.57 12.57
CA SER A 50 -11.73 -8.34 12.13
C SER A 50 -11.26 -7.97 10.71
N PRO A 51 -12.11 -7.96 9.67
CA PRO A 51 -11.70 -7.49 8.35
C PRO A 51 -11.39 -5.98 8.30
N THR A 52 -12.03 -5.13 9.11
CA THR A 52 -11.66 -3.71 9.25
C THR A 52 -10.21 -3.57 9.72
N ASN A 53 -9.80 -4.34 10.73
CA ASN A 53 -8.41 -4.40 11.17
C ASN A 53 -7.46 -4.86 10.07
N LYS A 54 -7.89 -5.74 9.15
CA LYS A 54 -7.05 -6.13 8.00
C LYS A 54 -6.97 -5.01 6.97
N ALA A 55 -8.07 -4.30 6.73
CA ALA A 55 -8.14 -3.23 5.74
C ALA A 55 -7.37 -1.96 6.14
N SER A 56 -7.08 -1.76 7.42
CA SER A 56 -6.21 -0.69 7.91
C SER A 56 -4.73 -0.87 7.56
N MET A 57 -4.32 -2.08 7.16
CA MET A 57 -2.94 -2.41 6.78
C MET A 57 -2.73 -2.09 5.28
N PRO A 58 -1.57 -1.54 4.86
CA PRO A 58 -1.46 -0.90 3.56
C PRO A 58 -1.02 -1.84 2.41
N ALA A 59 -1.47 -3.10 2.44
CA ALA A 59 -1.12 -4.07 1.41
C ALA A 59 -1.53 -3.60 -0.01
N GLY A 60 -0.54 -3.38 -0.88
CA GLY A 60 -0.75 -2.88 -2.25
C GLY A 60 -0.88 -1.35 -2.38
N ILE A 61 -0.82 -0.62 -1.26
CA ILE A 61 -0.80 0.85 -1.26
C ILE A 61 0.62 1.32 -1.56
N ARG A 62 0.73 2.38 -2.36
CA ARG A 62 2.01 2.97 -2.76
C ARG A 62 1.92 4.48 -2.96
N LEU A 63 2.99 5.18 -2.61
CA LEU A 63 3.11 6.62 -2.83
C LEU A 63 3.81 6.83 -4.18
N THR A 64 3.27 7.69 -5.04
CA THR A 64 3.75 7.85 -6.42
C THR A 64 3.99 9.31 -6.77
N LEU A 65 5.14 9.58 -7.41
CA LEU A 65 5.49 10.89 -7.98
C LEU A 65 6.47 10.71 -9.15
N ILE A 66 6.59 11.75 -9.98
CA ILE A 66 7.67 11.89 -10.95
C ILE A 66 8.69 12.88 -10.39
N SER A 67 9.96 12.50 -10.38
CA SER A 67 11.05 13.34 -9.84
C SER A 67 12.40 12.98 -10.45
N ASP A 68 13.31 13.94 -10.50
CA ASP A 68 14.73 13.76 -10.82
C ASP A 68 15.64 13.66 -9.58
N THR A 69 15.04 13.40 -8.41
CA THR A 69 15.77 13.26 -7.15
C THR A 69 16.66 12.02 -7.14
N SER A 70 17.82 12.15 -6.49
CA SER A 70 18.77 11.08 -6.20
C SER A 70 18.46 10.31 -4.91
N SER A 71 17.60 10.86 -4.04
CA SER A 71 17.23 10.27 -2.77
C SER A 71 15.78 10.55 -2.38
N VAL A 72 15.13 9.61 -1.69
CA VAL A 72 13.79 9.78 -1.13
C VAL A 72 13.82 9.35 0.33
N ARG A 73 13.28 10.22 1.20
CA ARG A 73 13.02 9.93 2.60
C ARG A 73 11.53 9.85 2.86
N LEU A 74 11.08 8.80 3.53
CA LEU A 74 9.72 8.69 4.05
C LEU A 74 9.75 8.67 5.58
N ASP A 75 9.08 9.63 6.20
CA ASP A 75 8.91 9.67 7.64
C ASP A 75 7.58 8.97 7.98
N VAL A 76 7.61 8.01 8.91
CA VAL A 76 6.45 7.22 9.36
C VAL A 76 6.35 7.22 10.88
N VAL A 77 5.21 6.81 11.42
CA VAL A 77 5.10 6.43 12.83
C VAL A 77 5.62 5.00 12.98
N PRO A 78 6.65 4.76 13.83
CA PRO A 78 7.11 3.41 14.12
C PRO A 78 5.98 2.54 14.69
N PRO A 79 5.90 1.25 14.35
CA PRO A 79 4.84 0.41 14.87
C PRO A 79 5.06 0.15 16.37
N PRO A 80 3.98 -0.04 17.14
CA PRO A 80 4.09 -0.25 18.58
C PRO A 80 4.70 -1.62 18.94
N VAL A 81 4.69 -2.56 17.98
CA VAL A 81 5.18 -3.93 18.15
C VAL A 81 5.87 -4.41 16.88
N GLU A 82 6.89 -5.23 17.05
CA GLU A 82 7.58 -5.87 15.94
C GLU A 82 6.64 -6.83 15.21
N SER A 83 6.68 -6.80 13.88
CA SER A 83 5.91 -7.68 13.03
C SER A 83 6.74 -8.92 12.65
N ASP A 84 6.07 -10.07 12.54
CA ASP A 84 6.65 -11.28 11.97
C ASP A 84 5.81 -11.72 10.75
N PRO A 85 6.34 -11.64 9.52
CA PRO A 85 7.69 -11.15 9.16
C PRO A 85 7.84 -9.64 9.36
N PRO A 86 9.08 -9.10 9.39
CA PRO A 86 9.32 -7.67 9.63
C PRO A 86 8.72 -6.80 8.52
N TRP A 87 8.52 -5.52 8.84
CA TRP A 87 8.15 -4.51 7.88
C TRP A 87 9.20 -4.35 6.81
N VAL A 88 8.74 -4.21 5.57
CA VAL A 88 9.60 -4.01 4.41
C VAL A 88 8.96 -2.97 3.51
N PHE A 89 9.74 -1.99 3.10
CA PHE A 89 9.38 -0.95 2.14
C PHE A 89 10.16 -1.19 0.86
N ASP A 90 9.49 -1.07 -0.28
CA ASP A 90 10.14 -1.15 -1.60
C ASP A 90 10.03 0.21 -2.29
N LEU A 91 11.13 0.65 -2.92
CA LEU A 91 11.10 1.72 -3.91
C LEU A 91 11.24 1.09 -5.29
N LEU A 92 10.28 1.39 -6.17
CA LEU A 92 10.37 1.10 -7.60
C LEU A 92 10.71 2.38 -8.37
N VAL A 93 11.64 2.27 -9.31
CA VAL A 93 12.01 3.31 -10.29
C VAL A 93 11.60 2.78 -11.66
N ASP A 94 10.67 3.47 -12.31
CA ASP A 94 10.08 3.07 -13.60
C ASP A 94 9.60 1.61 -13.60
N GLY A 95 8.93 1.21 -12.52
CA GLY A 95 8.37 -0.14 -12.35
C GLY A 95 9.40 -1.23 -12.03
N LYS A 96 10.67 -0.90 -11.82
CA LYS A 96 11.73 -1.85 -11.43
C LYS A 96 12.14 -1.62 -9.99
N LEU A 97 12.29 -2.70 -9.22
CA LEU A 97 12.75 -2.62 -7.83
C LEU A 97 14.14 -1.97 -7.78
N HIS A 98 14.23 -0.80 -7.17
CA HIS A 98 15.47 -0.07 -6.92
C HIS A 98 16.09 -0.49 -5.59
N GLY A 99 15.27 -0.53 -4.55
CA GLY A 99 15.72 -0.85 -3.20
C GLY A 99 14.61 -1.42 -2.35
N ARG A 100 15.03 -2.20 -1.35
CA ARG A 100 14.18 -2.80 -0.33
C ARG A 100 14.79 -2.51 1.03
N ILE A 101 14.02 -1.86 1.90
CA ILE A 101 14.46 -1.47 3.24
C ILE A 101 13.60 -2.16 4.29
N PRO A 102 14.16 -3.08 5.09
CA PRO A 102 13.58 -3.53 6.34
C PRO A 102 14.04 -2.62 7.49
N PRO A 103 13.25 -1.62 7.91
CA PRO A 103 13.65 -0.73 9.01
C PRO A 103 13.78 -1.47 10.34
N ALA A 104 14.57 -0.88 11.25
CA ALA A 104 14.50 -1.23 12.66
C ALA A 104 13.12 -0.87 13.24
N ILE A 105 12.72 -1.54 14.32
CA ILE A 105 11.40 -1.38 14.93
C ILE A 105 11.08 0.04 15.39
N ASP A 106 12.08 0.79 15.83
CA ASP A 106 11.99 2.16 16.30
C ASP A 106 12.31 3.19 15.20
N ALA A 107 12.62 2.74 13.99
CA ALA A 107 12.94 3.64 12.89
C ALA A 107 11.67 4.37 12.44
N ASP A 108 11.77 5.68 12.43
CA ASP A 108 10.71 6.61 12.11
C ASP A 108 10.91 7.27 10.74
N THR A 109 11.95 6.81 10.04
CA THR A 109 12.51 7.34 8.79
C THR A 109 12.98 6.17 7.92
N ILE A 110 12.55 6.15 6.65
CA ILE A 110 12.94 5.19 5.63
C ILE A 110 13.66 5.94 4.51
N GLN A 111 14.95 5.65 4.31
CA GLN A 111 15.79 6.35 3.33
C GLN A 111 16.13 5.43 2.16
N PHE A 112 15.88 5.92 0.95
CA PHE A 112 16.38 5.35 -0.29
C PHE A 112 17.33 6.33 -0.95
N ASP A 113 18.54 5.88 -1.26
CA ASP A 113 19.58 6.70 -1.90
C ASP A 113 19.96 6.12 -3.27
N HIS A 114 20.82 6.84 -3.97
CA HIS A 114 21.43 6.42 -5.24
C HIS A 114 20.39 6.13 -6.34
N ILE A 115 19.25 6.82 -6.32
CA ILE A 115 18.26 6.77 -7.40
C ILE A 115 18.95 7.23 -8.69
N PRO A 116 18.75 6.53 -9.83
CA PRO A 116 19.37 6.90 -11.10
C PRO A 116 19.09 8.37 -11.46
N ALA A 117 20.07 9.02 -12.08
CA ALA A 117 19.92 10.41 -12.51
C ALA A 117 18.95 10.53 -13.69
N GLY A 118 18.15 11.59 -13.69
CA GLY A 118 17.12 11.84 -14.69
C GLY A 118 15.72 11.79 -14.07
N GLU A 119 14.73 12.22 -14.82
CA GLU A 119 13.34 12.19 -14.37
C GLU A 119 12.78 10.76 -14.42
N HIS A 120 12.29 10.28 -13.28
CA HIS A 120 11.78 8.91 -13.12
C HIS A 120 10.42 8.87 -12.42
N ARG A 121 9.62 7.85 -12.74
CA ARG A 121 8.45 7.50 -11.94
C ARG A 121 8.91 6.73 -10.71
N LEU A 122 8.64 7.28 -9.54
CA LEU A 122 8.96 6.67 -8.26
C LEU A 122 7.68 6.10 -7.64
N GLU A 123 7.71 4.83 -7.26
CA GLU A 123 6.62 4.14 -6.56
C GLU A 123 7.16 3.56 -5.24
N LEU A 124 6.85 4.20 -4.10
CA LEU A 124 7.17 3.68 -2.76
C LEU A 124 6.02 2.78 -2.29
N TYR A 125 6.23 1.47 -2.34
CA TYR A 125 5.28 0.49 -1.83
C TYR A 125 5.34 0.39 -0.30
N LEU A 126 4.18 0.49 0.33
CA LEU A 126 4.04 0.34 1.77
C LEU A 126 3.99 -1.15 2.19
N PRO A 127 4.43 -1.49 3.41
CA PRO A 127 4.43 -2.85 3.95
C PRO A 127 3.11 -3.61 3.76
N SER A 128 3.20 -4.88 3.38
CA SER A 128 2.02 -5.79 3.32
C SER A 128 1.81 -6.59 4.61
N GLN A 129 2.66 -6.35 5.61
CA GLN A 129 2.62 -6.99 6.91
C GLN A 129 1.44 -6.48 7.75
N TYR A 130 1.05 -7.26 8.77
CA TYR A 130 -0.15 -6.98 9.56
C TYR A 130 0.02 -5.88 10.61
N VAL A 131 0.47 -4.71 10.20
CA VAL A 131 0.46 -3.52 11.05
C VAL A 131 0.16 -2.28 10.18
N PRO A 132 -0.70 -1.36 10.63
CA PRO A 132 -0.97 -0.09 9.95
C PRO A 132 0.27 0.80 9.81
N VAL A 133 0.30 1.64 8.78
CA VAL A 133 1.36 2.64 8.57
C VAL A 133 0.74 4.03 8.58
N VAL A 134 1.28 4.92 9.42
CA VAL A 134 0.90 6.34 9.44
C VAL A 134 2.04 7.16 8.85
N LEU A 135 1.75 7.93 7.82
CA LEU A 135 2.69 8.74 7.05
C LEU A 135 2.82 10.13 7.66
N ARG A 136 4.05 10.58 7.95
CA ARG A 136 4.33 11.92 8.51
C ARG A 136 4.86 12.89 7.49
N GLY A 137 5.65 12.42 6.53
CA GLY A 137 6.18 13.28 5.47
C GLY A 137 6.96 12.49 4.43
N LEU A 138 7.08 13.07 3.24
CA LEU A 138 7.96 12.58 2.18
C LEU A 138 8.89 13.72 1.79
N TYR A 139 10.18 13.41 1.64
CA TYR A 139 11.22 14.39 1.34
C TYR A 139 12.06 13.90 0.17
N ILE A 140 12.45 14.86 -0.67
CA ILE A 140 13.34 14.65 -1.81
C ILE A 140 14.45 15.71 -1.76
N ASP A 141 15.47 15.59 -2.59
CA ASP A 141 16.55 16.57 -2.65
C ASP A 141 16.02 17.99 -2.89
N GLU A 142 16.60 19.00 -2.21
CA GLU A 142 16.12 20.40 -2.23
C GLU A 142 15.92 20.97 -3.65
N GLY A 143 16.79 20.63 -4.59
CA GLY A 143 16.75 21.10 -5.98
C GLY A 143 15.94 20.22 -6.93
N ALA A 144 15.47 19.05 -6.49
CA ALA A 144 14.78 18.11 -7.36
C ALA A 144 13.36 18.59 -7.69
N THR A 145 12.93 18.28 -8.90
CA THR A 145 11.56 18.45 -9.39
C THR A 145 10.62 17.44 -8.74
N ALA A 146 9.34 17.80 -8.64
CA ALA A 146 8.28 16.86 -8.26
C ALA A 146 7.01 17.20 -9.04
N SER A 147 6.49 16.24 -9.79
CA SER A 147 5.23 16.37 -10.51
C SER A 147 4.35 15.15 -10.31
N SER A 148 3.03 15.35 -10.45
CA SER A 148 2.07 14.26 -10.33
C SER A 148 2.13 13.35 -11.54
N TRP A 149 1.93 12.07 -11.28
CA TRP A 149 1.67 11.09 -12.32
C TRP A 149 0.17 10.84 -12.41
N THR A 150 -0.40 11.01 -13.61
CA THR A 150 -1.77 10.56 -13.89
C THR A 150 -1.70 9.10 -14.33
N ASP A 151 -2.13 8.19 -13.46
CA ASP A 151 -2.12 6.75 -13.73
C ASP A 151 -3.36 6.34 -14.55
N ASP A 152 -3.23 6.38 -15.88
CA ASP A 152 -4.29 5.98 -16.83
C ASP A 152 -4.35 4.47 -17.09
N ARG A 153 -3.61 3.65 -16.32
CA ARG A 153 -3.63 2.19 -16.46
C ARG A 153 -5.01 1.64 -16.12
N LYS A 154 -5.35 0.49 -16.72
CA LYS A 154 -6.58 -0.22 -16.39
C LYS A 154 -6.59 -0.62 -14.91
N ARG A 155 -7.70 -0.38 -14.24
CA ARG A 155 -7.87 -0.61 -12.80
C ARG A 155 -8.26 -2.05 -12.52
N ILE A 156 -7.57 -2.69 -11.60
CA ILE A 156 -7.87 -4.05 -11.14
C ILE A 156 -8.05 -4.08 -9.63
N VAL A 157 -9.17 -4.67 -9.20
CA VAL A 157 -9.43 -4.95 -7.79
C VAL A 157 -9.25 -6.44 -7.54
N PHE A 158 -8.31 -6.80 -6.66
CA PHE A 158 -8.16 -8.18 -6.19
C PHE A 158 -8.77 -8.34 -4.79
N TYR A 159 -9.84 -9.11 -4.68
CA TYR A 159 -10.45 -9.46 -3.38
C TYR A 159 -10.10 -10.89 -3.01
N GLY A 160 -9.65 -11.13 -1.77
CA GLY A 160 -9.35 -12.49 -1.34
C GLY A 160 -8.81 -12.62 0.08
N SER A 161 -8.31 -13.80 0.41
CA SER A 161 -7.84 -14.16 1.76
C SER A 161 -6.42 -13.68 2.08
N SER A 162 -5.80 -14.27 3.11
CA SER A 162 -4.39 -14.13 3.45
C SER A 162 -3.41 -14.35 2.30
N ILE A 163 -3.78 -15.15 1.29
CA ILE A 163 -2.96 -15.35 0.08
C ILE A 163 -2.93 -14.08 -0.77
N THR A 164 -4.07 -13.36 -0.88
CA THR A 164 -4.14 -12.04 -1.54
C THR A 164 -3.48 -10.96 -0.70
N HIS A 165 -3.61 -11.02 0.63
CA HIS A 165 -2.92 -10.09 1.53
C HIS A 165 -1.39 -10.25 1.43
N CYS A 166 -0.92 -11.49 1.32
CA CYS A 166 0.45 -11.84 0.95
C CYS A 166 1.53 -11.31 1.92
N ARG A 167 1.26 -11.31 3.24
CA ARG A 167 2.17 -10.76 4.26
C ARG A 167 3.59 -11.35 4.28
N HIS A 168 3.79 -12.56 3.72
CA HIS A 168 5.08 -13.24 3.64
C HIS A 168 5.72 -13.15 2.24
N ALA A 169 5.24 -12.25 1.37
CA ALA A 169 5.97 -11.91 0.16
C ALA A 169 7.37 -11.40 0.51
N ALA A 170 8.33 -11.56 -0.40
CA ALA A 170 9.68 -11.07 -0.19
C ALA A 170 9.73 -9.54 0.05
N GLY A 171 8.76 -8.81 -0.50
CA GLY A 171 8.43 -7.43 -0.14
C GLY A 171 7.11 -6.99 -0.76
N PRO A 172 6.63 -5.77 -0.46
CA PRO A 172 5.29 -5.34 -0.83
C PRO A 172 5.06 -5.21 -2.35
N SER A 173 6.10 -4.93 -3.14
CA SER A 173 6.01 -4.92 -4.60
C SER A 173 6.01 -6.33 -5.24
N GLU A 174 6.28 -7.37 -4.43
CA GLU A 174 6.38 -8.77 -4.85
C GLU A 174 5.25 -9.64 -4.25
N THR A 175 4.18 -9.02 -3.76
CA THR A 175 2.93 -9.74 -3.52
C THR A 175 2.36 -10.24 -4.84
N TRP A 176 1.67 -11.39 -4.88
CA TRP A 176 1.14 -11.86 -6.16
C TRP A 176 0.18 -10.85 -6.85
N PRO A 177 -0.65 -10.06 -6.14
CA PRO A 177 -1.44 -9.00 -6.76
C PRO A 177 -0.55 -7.92 -7.40
N ALA A 178 0.51 -7.49 -6.72
CA ALA A 178 1.45 -6.49 -7.24
C ALA A 178 2.24 -7.04 -8.45
N ILE A 179 2.69 -8.29 -8.40
CA ILE A 179 3.38 -8.95 -9.53
C ILE A 179 2.47 -9.00 -10.76
N VAL A 180 1.20 -9.39 -10.59
CA VAL A 180 0.25 -9.44 -11.69
C VAL A 180 -0.02 -8.04 -12.24
N ALA A 181 -0.27 -7.06 -11.37
CA ALA A 181 -0.54 -5.69 -11.78
C ALA A 181 0.66 -5.06 -12.52
N ASN A 182 1.88 -5.22 -12.01
CA ASN A 182 3.09 -4.70 -12.65
C ASN A 182 3.36 -5.37 -14.00
N ARG A 183 3.16 -6.69 -14.12
CA ARG A 183 3.37 -7.41 -15.39
C ARG A 183 2.32 -7.11 -16.46
N ALA A 184 1.10 -6.82 -16.04
CA ALA A 184 -0.02 -6.53 -16.94
C ALA A 184 -0.27 -5.03 -17.14
N ASP A 185 0.60 -4.18 -16.58
CA ASP A 185 0.48 -2.72 -16.60
C ASP A 185 -0.90 -2.22 -16.10
N LEU A 186 -1.26 -2.65 -14.88
CA LEU A 186 -2.54 -2.35 -14.24
C LEU A 186 -2.37 -1.47 -12.99
N HIS A 187 -3.39 -0.67 -12.71
CA HIS A 187 -3.53 0.07 -11.45
C HIS A 187 -4.20 -0.81 -10.39
N LEU A 188 -3.44 -1.18 -9.35
CA LEU A 188 -3.88 -2.14 -8.34
C LEU A 188 -4.60 -1.49 -7.16
N THR A 189 -5.76 -2.05 -6.81
CA THR A 189 -6.33 -2.04 -5.46
C THR A 189 -6.37 -3.48 -4.92
N SER A 190 -5.66 -3.75 -3.82
CA SER A 190 -5.64 -5.08 -3.20
C SER A 190 -6.55 -5.11 -1.97
N LEU A 191 -7.61 -5.91 -2.00
CA LEU A 191 -8.51 -6.22 -0.89
C LEU A 191 -8.25 -7.62 -0.34
N GLY A 192 -6.98 -7.90 -0.01
CA GLY A 192 -6.60 -9.07 0.78
C GLY A 192 -7.02 -8.93 2.24
N LEU A 193 -7.91 -9.81 2.72
CA LEU A 193 -8.45 -9.86 4.08
C LEU A 193 -8.00 -11.16 4.76
N GLY A 194 -6.95 -11.05 5.57
CA GLY A 194 -6.24 -12.18 6.13
C GLY A 194 -7.02 -13.02 7.12
N GLY A 195 -7.66 -14.10 6.68
CA GLY A 195 -8.51 -14.93 7.55
C GLY A 195 -10.00 -14.55 7.48
N ASP A 196 -10.29 -13.42 6.85
CA ASP A 196 -11.59 -12.74 6.89
C ASP A 196 -12.24 -12.61 5.50
N CYS A 197 -11.82 -13.39 4.51
CA CYS A 197 -12.45 -13.37 3.18
C CYS A 197 -13.68 -14.29 3.15
N HIS A 198 -14.83 -13.78 3.61
CA HIS A 198 -16.07 -14.55 3.79
C HIS A 198 -17.21 -14.17 2.84
N LEU A 199 -16.93 -13.40 1.78
CA LEU A 199 -17.93 -12.85 0.86
C LEU A 199 -18.96 -11.95 1.54
N ASP A 200 -18.51 -11.16 2.51
CA ASP A 200 -19.34 -10.19 3.19
C ASP A 200 -19.98 -9.23 2.17
N PRO A 201 -21.31 -9.04 2.20
CA PRO A 201 -22.01 -8.18 1.23
C PRO A 201 -21.48 -6.74 1.20
N LEU A 202 -20.93 -6.22 2.30
CA LEU A 202 -20.34 -4.89 2.30
C LEU A 202 -19.04 -4.79 1.50
N PHE A 203 -18.20 -5.83 1.49
CA PHE A 203 -17.05 -5.83 0.58
C PHE A 203 -17.50 -5.97 -0.88
N ALA A 204 -18.60 -6.67 -1.16
CA ALA A 204 -19.17 -6.70 -2.50
C ALA A 204 -19.70 -5.31 -2.94
N ARG A 205 -20.38 -4.57 -2.05
CA ARG A 205 -20.81 -3.19 -2.31
C ARG A 205 -19.62 -2.25 -2.49
N LEU A 206 -18.62 -2.37 -1.63
CA LEU A 206 -17.38 -1.62 -1.77
C LEU A 206 -16.75 -1.84 -3.15
N ILE A 207 -16.58 -3.09 -3.57
CA ILE A 207 -16.01 -3.42 -4.89
C ILE A 207 -16.88 -2.87 -6.03
N HIS A 208 -18.21 -2.91 -5.89
CA HIS A 208 -19.14 -2.33 -6.87
C HIS A 208 -18.94 -0.81 -7.03
N ASP A 209 -18.69 -0.10 -5.93
CA ASP A 209 -18.55 1.37 -5.93
C ASP A 209 -17.14 1.85 -6.31
N LEU A 210 -16.14 0.94 -6.34
CA LEU A 210 -14.78 1.26 -6.77
C LEU A 210 -14.67 1.36 -8.30
N PRO A 211 -13.86 2.30 -8.83
CA PRO A 211 -13.54 2.32 -10.25
C PRO A 211 -12.66 1.11 -10.61
N ALA A 212 -13.22 0.14 -11.33
CA ALA A 212 -12.53 -1.09 -11.71
C ALA A 212 -12.85 -1.49 -13.16
N ASP A 213 -11.81 -1.76 -13.96
CA ASP A 213 -11.95 -2.36 -15.29
C ASP A 213 -11.99 -3.90 -15.22
N ALA A 214 -11.44 -4.47 -14.15
CA ALA A 214 -11.45 -5.90 -13.87
C ALA A 214 -11.51 -6.18 -12.37
N ILE A 215 -12.15 -7.29 -12.01
CA ILE A 215 -12.24 -7.80 -10.63
C ILE A 215 -11.71 -9.23 -10.61
N GLY A 216 -10.70 -9.47 -9.77
CA GLY A 216 -10.16 -10.80 -9.51
C GLY A 216 -10.56 -11.29 -8.12
N LEU A 217 -11.25 -12.44 -8.04
CA LEU A 217 -11.73 -13.01 -6.79
C LEU A 217 -10.93 -14.26 -6.43
N LYS A 218 -10.23 -14.25 -5.29
CA LYS A 218 -9.51 -15.40 -4.74
C LYS A 218 -10.19 -15.90 -3.47
N LEU A 219 -11.12 -16.83 -3.63
CA LEU A 219 -12.08 -17.22 -2.58
C LEU A 219 -11.78 -18.60 -1.97
N GLY A 220 -12.68 -19.08 -1.11
CA GLY A 220 -12.77 -20.47 -0.65
C GLY A 220 -12.15 -20.73 0.70
N ILE A 221 -10.83 -20.55 0.86
CA ILE A 221 -10.09 -21.08 2.02
C ILE A 221 -10.61 -20.62 3.40
N ASN A 222 -11.12 -19.39 3.53
CA ASN A 222 -11.69 -18.92 4.81
C ASN A 222 -13.13 -19.40 5.05
N MET A 223 -13.85 -19.75 3.98
CA MET A 223 -15.24 -20.20 4.06
C MET A 223 -15.33 -21.71 4.32
N MET A 224 -14.21 -22.44 4.14
CA MET A 224 -14.09 -23.85 4.52
C MET A 224 -14.40 -24.01 6.00
N GLY A 225 -15.60 -24.49 6.34
CA GLY A 225 -16.05 -24.63 7.72
C GLY A 225 -17.40 -24.00 8.04
N GLY A 226 -17.99 -23.17 7.16
CA GLY A 226 -19.44 -22.95 7.19
C GLY A 226 -19.98 -21.55 6.91
N THR A 227 -19.16 -20.50 6.72
CA THR A 227 -19.69 -19.13 6.50
C THR A 227 -20.53 -19.04 5.23
N VAL A 228 -20.14 -19.82 4.21
CA VAL A 228 -20.89 -19.95 2.97
C VAL A 228 -21.14 -21.43 2.71
N SER A 229 -22.38 -21.84 2.98
CA SER A 229 -22.84 -23.23 2.93
C SER A 229 -24.22 -23.30 2.28
N ASP A 230 -24.79 -24.50 2.15
CA ASP A 230 -26.19 -24.69 1.72
C ASP A 230 -27.16 -23.81 2.51
N ARG A 231 -26.88 -23.53 3.79
CA ARG A 231 -27.69 -22.62 4.60
C ARG A 231 -27.69 -21.18 4.06
N THR A 232 -26.56 -20.73 3.50
CA THR A 232 -26.37 -19.37 2.97
C THR A 232 -27.08 -19.19 1.63
N PHE A 233 -27.16 -20.24 0.81
CA PHE A 233 -27.66 -20.19 -0.58
C PHE A 233 -28.88 -21.05 -0.88
N ARG A 234 -29.57 -21.60 0.13
CA ARG A 234 -30.85 -22.29 -0.10
C ARG A 234 -31.85 -21.28 -0.69
N ALA A 235 -32.11 -21.44 -1.98
CA ALA A 235 -33.21 -20.81 -2.72
C ALA A 235 -34.56 -21.38 -2.29
#